data_AF-A0A4Q6JAR9-F1
#
_entry.id   AF-A0A4Q6JAR9-F1
#
_cell.length_a   1.000
_cell.length_b   1.000
_cell.length_c   1.000
_cell.angle_alpha   90.00
_cell.angle_beta   90.00
_cell.angle_gamma   90.00
#
_symmetry.space_group_name_H-M   'P 1'
#
loop_
_entity.id
_entity.type
_entity.pdbx_description
1 polymer ?
#
loop_
_entity_poly.entity_id
_entity_poly.type
_entity_poly.pdbx_seq_one_letter_code
_entity_poly.pdbx_strand_id
1 'polypeptide(L)'
;MQLSSIQQRVIGCLLEKQSTTPEHYPLSLNSLTNACNQKSNREPVMSLTEAQVQDTLDELIASRLVTVDEGLSGRVNKYAHRFCNTEFGSLQFSEQQRAIICLLLLRGPQTPGELRTRSNRLAEFSNVNEVEAALNALIEQEYVARLAREPGKRESRYMHLFVDPDSITEDMAANEPFQDNSSEVQQLRSEIEDLKQQINAIKAHLGL
;
A
#
# COMPACT_ATOMS: atom_id res chain seq x y z
N MET A 1 5.45 -10.07 0.28
CA MET A 1 5.60 -9.21 -0.92
C MET A 1 5.70 -7.79 -0.43
N GLN A 2 6.72 -7.04 -0.84
CA GLN A 2 6.98 -5.66 -0.42
C GLN A 2 6.96 -4.78 -1.66
N LEU A 3 6.23 -3.67 -1.59
CA LEU A 3 6.04 -2.74 -2.69
C LEU A 3 6.38 -1.33 -2.20
N SER A 4 7.13 -0.58 -3.01
CA SER A 4 7.32 0.86 -2.79
C SER A 4 6.02 1.64 -2.98
N SER A 5 5.96 2.88 -2.50
CA SER A 5 4.77 3.74 -2.64
C SER A 5 4.35 3.93 -4.11
N ILE A 6 5.31 4.05 -5.03
CA ILE A 6 5.07 4.20 -6.47
C ILE A 6 4.59 2.87 -7.08
N GLN A 7 5.18 1.74 -6.70
CA GLN A 7 4.73 0.42 -7.15
C GLN A 7 3.29 0.12 -6.71
N GLN A 8 2.95 0.44 -5.45
CA GLN A 8 1.58 0.34 -4.93
C GLN A 8 0.62 1.19 -5.75
N ARG A 9 1.00 2.43 -6.07
CA ARG A 9 0.21 3.34 -6.92
C ARG A 9 -0.04 2.74 -8.30
N VAL A 10 1.00 2.24 -8.97
CA VAL A 10 0.90 1.66 -10.31
C VAL A 10 0.00 0.43 -10.31
N ILE A 11 0.20 -0.51 -9.38
CA ILE A 11 -0.63 -1.72 -9.24
C ILE A 11 -2.08 -1.33 -8.93
N GLY A 12 -2.31 -0.43 -7.98
CA GLY A 12 -3.64 0.06 -7.63
C GLY A 12 -4.36 0.67 -8.83
N CYS A 13 -3.66 1.44 -9.67
CA CYS A 13 -4.25 2.01 -10.89
C CYS A 13 -4.63 0.94 -11.92
N LEU A 14 -3.79 -0.07 -12.12
CA LEU A 14 -4.10 -1.18 -13.03
C LEU A 14 -5.32 -1.99 -12.53
N LEU A 15 -5.39 -2.29 -11.24
CA LEU A 15 -6.53 -2.98 -10.61
C LEU A 15 -7.84 -2.18 -10.76
N GLU A 16 -7.76 -0.87 -10.50
CA GLU A 16 -8.90 0.05 -10.62
C GLU A 16 -9.41 0.09 -12.06
N LYS A 17 -8.51 0.31 -13.04
CA LYS A 17 -8.93 0.48 -14.45
C LYS A 17 -9.37 -0.82 -15.11
N GLN A 18 -8.84 -1.97 -14.70
CA GLN A 18 -9.37 -3.26 -15.15
C GLN A 18 -10.86 -3.42 -14.79
N SER A 19 -11.25 -2.93 -13.61
CA SER A 19 -12.62 -3.08 -13.10
C SER A 19 -13.55 -1.98 -13.59
N THR A 20 -13.08 -0.73 -13.59
CA THR A 20 -13.92 0.46 -13.80
C THR A 20 -13.99 0.93 -15.25
N THR A 21 -12.98 0.59 -16.06
CA THR A 21 -12.85 0.98 -17.47
C THR A 21 -12.23 -0.17 -18.30
N PRO A 22 -12.87 -1.35 -18.34
CA PRO A 22 -12.32 -2.53 -19.02
C PRO A 22 -12.07 -2.29 -20.52
N GLU A 23 -12.83 -1.39 -21.16
CA GLU A 23 -12.66 -0.98 -22.55
C GLU A 23 -11.32 -0.29 -22.85
N HIS A 24 -10.66 0.24 -21.82
CA HIS A 24 -9.36 0.90 -21.92
C HIS A 24 -8.21 0.05 -21.38
N TYR A 25 -8.50 -1.11 -20.79
CA TYR A 25 -7.52 -2.04 -20.25
C TYR A 25 -7.14 -3.11 -21.28
N PRO A 26 -5.85 -3.45 -21.47
CA PRO A 26 -4.66 -2.99 -20.75
C PRO A 26 -4.23 -1.55 -21.06
N LEU A 27 -3.54 -0.91 -20.10
CA LEU A 27 -3.23 0.53 -20.16
C LEU A 27 -1.93 0.81 -20.92
N SER A 28 -1.88 1.92 -21.66
CA SER A 28 -0.59 2.45 -22.17
C SER A 28 0.18 3.18 -21.06
N LEU A 29 1.48 3.44 -21.26
CA LEU A 29 2.31 4.21 -20.32
C LEU A 29 1.66 5.58 -19.98
N ASN A 30 1.22 6.32 -21.00
CA ASN A 30 0.57 7.62 -20.81
C ASN A 30 -0.76 7.48 -20.03
N SER A 31 -1.60 6.50 -20.38
CA SER A 31 -2.86 6.25 -19.66
C SER A 31 -2.63 5.90 -18.20
N LEU A 32 -1.60 5.09 -17.91
CA LEU A 32 -1.24 4.70 -16.55
C LEU A 32 -0.65 5.86 -15.76
N THR A 33 0.21 6.68 -16.38
CA THR A 33 0.77 7.89 -15.75
C THR A 33 -0.36 8.85 -15.35
N ASN A 34 -1.33 9.08 -16.25
CA ASN A 34 -2.51 9.88 -15.94
C ASN A 34 -3.35 9.27 -14.81
N ALA A 35 -3.47 7.93 -14.76
CA ALA A 35 -4.18 7.24 -13.69
C ALA A 35 -3.46 7.39 -12.33
N CYS A 36 -2.12 7.36 -12.30
CA CYS A 36 -1.34 7.53 -11.08
C CYS A 36 -1.47 8.94 -10.49
N ASN A 37 -1.59 9.95 -11.36
CA ASN A 37 -1.63 11.37 -11.03
C ASN A 37 -3.06 11.95 -10.92
N GLN A 38 -4.10 11.11 -10.85
CA GLN A 38 -5.47 11.60 -10.70
C GLN A 38 -5.63 12.38 -9.39
N LYS A 39 -6.33 13.52 -9.45
CA LYS A 39 -6.63 14.34 -8.26
C LYS A 39 -7.70 13.72 -7.36
N SER A 40 -8.56 12.86 -7.93
CA SER A 40 -9.59 12.14 -7.21
C SER A 40 -9.17 10.70 -7.00
N ASN A 41 -9.67 10.09 -5.91
CA ASN A 41 -9.41 8.69 -5.58
C ASN A 41 -7.93 8.33 -5.40
N ARG A 42 -7.08 9.31 -5.06
CA ARG A 42 -5.67 9.14 -4.73
C ARG A 42 -5.34 9.88 -3.44
N GLU A 43 -4.79 9.18 -2.47
CA GLU A 43 -4.27 9.76 -1.24
C GLU A 43 -2.92 9.06 -0.96
N PRO A 44 -1.77 9.75 -1.06
CA PRO A 44 -1.59 11.14 -1.48
C PRO A 44 -1.74 11.35 -3.00
N VAL A 45 -2.06 12.57 -3.42
CA VAL A 45 -2.00 12.94 -4.85
C VAL A 45 -0.52 13.00 -5.26
N MET A 46 -0.16 12.28 -6.33
CA MET A 46 1.21 12.24 -6.83
C MET A 46 1.34 13.03 -8.13
N SER A 47 2.58 13.35 -8.50
CA SER A 47 2.93 13.96 -9.77
C SER A 47 4.11 13.23 -10.40
N LEU A 48 3.89 11.97 -10.76
CA LEU A 48 4.89 11.11 -11.37
C LEU A 48 5.13 11.50 -12.83
N THR A 49 6.40 11.48 -13.25
CA THR A 49 6.78 11.58 -14.66
C THR A 49 6.59 10.24 -15.38
N GLU A 50 6.46 10.26 -16.71
CA GLU A 50 6.38 9.01 -17.48
C GLU A 50 7.64 8.14 -17.30
N ALA A 51 8.81 8.74 -17.14
CA ALA A 51 10.06 8.02 -16.86
C ALA A 51 9.98 7.24 -15.54
N GLN A 52 9.55 7.89 -14.45
CA GLN A 52 9.37 7.22 -13.15
C GLN A 52 8.37 6.07 -13.23
N VAL A 53 7.27 6.24 -13.97
CA VAL A 53 6.27 5.18 -14.15
C VAL A 53 6.84 4.04 -15.00
N GLN A 54 7.64 4.34 -16.03
CA GLN A 54 8.30 3.33 -16.85
C GLN A 54 9.33 2.53 -16.05
N ASP A 55 10.18 3.19 -15.28
CA ASP A 55 11.17 2.53 -14.40
C ASP A 55 10.45 1.60 -13.41
N THR A 56 9.35 2.07 -12.81
CA THR A 56 8.52 1.26 -11.90
C THR A 56 7.89 0.07 -12.62
N LEU A 57 7.42 0.24 -13.86
CA LEU A 57 6.86 -0.86 -14.65
C LEU A 57 7.91 -1.93 -14.93
N ASP A 58 9.14 -1.53 -15.25
CA ASP A 58 10.23 -2.44 -15.54
C ASP A 58 10.58 -3.29 -14.29
N GLU A 59 10.60 -2.69 -13.10
CA GLU A 59 10.74 -3.40 -11.82
C GLU A 59 9.59 -4.38 -11.55
N LEU A 60 8.34 -3.94 -11.81
CA LEU A 60 7.15 -4.77 -11.62
C LEU A 60 7.07 -5.92 -12.62
N ILE A 61 7.57 -5.74 -13.84
CA ILE A 61 7.69 -6.80 -14.85
C ILE A 61 8.76 -7.80 -14.44
N ALA A 62 9.93 -7.34 -13.98
CA ALA A 62 10.98 -8.20 -13.44
C ALA A 62 10.47 -9.04 -12.25
N SER A 63 9.62 -8.44 -11.43
CA SER A 63 8.94 -9.10 -10.29
C SER A 63 7.71 -9.93 -10.67
N ARG A 64 7.37 -10.00 -11.97
CA ARG A 64 6.21 -10.73 -12.52
C ARG A 64 4.84 -10.26 -11.99
N LEU A 65 4.75 -9.03 -11.49
CA LEU A 65 3.52 -8.40 -11.01
C LEU A 65 2.79 -7.62 -12.11
N VAL A 66 3.46 -7.32 -13.21
CA VAL A 66 2.91 -6.71 -14.42
C VAL A 66 3.41 -7.49 -15.63
N THR A 67 2.61 -7.53 -16.69
CA THR A 67 2.98 -8.07 -18.00
C THR A 67 2.75 -7.05 -19.09
N VAL A 68 3.57 -7.13 -20.12
CA VAL A 68 3.38 -6.38 -21.35
C VAL A 68 2.58 -7.25 -22.30
N ASP A 69 1.50 -6.69 -22.84
CA ASP A 69 0.78 -7.27 -23.96
C ASP A 69 1.30 -6.62 -25.25
N GLU A 70 2.17 -7.36 -25.95
CA GLU A 70 2.74 -6.96 -27.23
C GLU A 70 1.81 -7.31 -28.42
N GLY A 71 0.68 -7.98 -28.17
CA GLY A 71 -0.10 -8.69 -29.17
C GLY A 71 -1.20 -7.89 -29.89
N LEU A 72 -1.61 -6.73 -29.37
CA LEU A 72 -2.68 -5.92 -29.99
C LEU A 72 -2.14 -4.87 -30.96
N SER A 73 -1.68 -5.31 -32.14
CA SER A 73 -1.61 -4.55 -33.42
C SER A 73 -1.26 -3.04 -33.32
N GLY A 74 -0.32 -2.67 -32.46
CA GLY A 74 -0.03 -1.27 -32.17
C GLY A 74 1.42 -1.10 -31.74
N ARG A 75 2.06 -0.02 -32.20
CA ARG A 75 3.44 0.34 -31.86
C ARG A 75 3.67 0.66 -30.37
N VAL A 76 2.63 0.56 -29.53
CA VAL A 76 2.61 1.07 -28.16
C VAL A 76 2.39 -0.09 -27.19
N ASN A 77 3.35 -0.29 -26.29
CA ASN A 77 3.25 -1.27 -25.22
C ASN A 77 2.02 -1.02 -24.34
N LYS A 78 1.32 -2.10 -24.01
CA LYS A 78 0.19 -2.10 -23.08
C LYS A 78 0.53 -2.95 -21.87
N TYR A 79 0.14 -2.48 -20.69
CA TYR A 79 0.49 -3.08 -19.41
C TYR A 79 -0.75 -3.62 -18.72
N ALA A 80 -0.67 -4.87 -18.28
CA ALA A 80 -1.67 -5.57 -17.49
C ALA A 80 -1.07 -6.01 -16.16
N HIS A 81 -1.84 -5.91 -15.07
CA HIS A 81 -1.41 -6.48 -13.78
C HIS A 81 -1.45 -8.01 -13.84
N ARG A 82 -0.53 -8.62 -13.10
CA ARG A 82 -0.49 -10.03 -12.72
C ARG A 82 -0.50 -10.19 -11.20
N PHE A 83 -0.88 -9.13 -10.48
CA PHE A 83 -0.79 -9.04 -9.04
C PHE A 83 -1.68 -10.07 -8.35
N CYS A 84 -2.92 -10.26 -8.81
CA CYS A 84 -3.86 -11.21 -8.24
C CYS A 84 -4.70 -11.90 -9.33
N ASN A 85 -5.34 -13.01 -8.96
CA ASN A 85 -6.29 -13.75 -9.79
C ASN A 85 -5.69 -14.22 -11.12
N THR A 86 -4.40 -14.59 -11.10
CA THR A 86 -3.72 -15.23 -12.23
C THR A 86 -3.70 -16.75 -12.05
N GLU A 87 -3.60 -17.51 -13.14
CA GLU A 87 -3.67 -18.99 -13.13
C GLU A 87 -2.66 -19.66 -12.16
N PHE A 88 -1.51 -19.04 -11.96
CA PHE A 88 -0.42 -19.56 -11.11
C PHE A 88 -0.11 -18.64 -9.92
N GLY A 89 -0.94 -17.61 -9.68
CA GLY A 89 -0.73 -16.65 -8.60
C GLY A 89 -1.18 -17.19 -7.25
N SER A 90 -0.39 -16.94 -6.20
CA SER A 90 -0.76 -17.24 -4.82
C SER A 90 -1.86 -16.31 -4.28
N LEU A 91 -1.97 -15.10 -4.84
CA LEU A 91 -2.98 -14.12 -4.47
C LEU A 91 -4.27 -14.37 -5.25
N GLN A 92 -5.25 -14.97 -4.58
CA GLN A 92 -6.60 -15.20 -5.11
C GLN A 92 -7.59 -14.44 -4.25
N PHE A 93 -8.24 -13.45 -4.84
CA PHE A 93 -9.17 -12.54 -4.19
C PHE A 93 -10.55 -12.61 -4.85
N SER A 94 -11.59 -12.60 -4.03
CA SER A 94 -12.94 -12.28 -4.51
C SER A 94 -12.99 -10.86 -5.09
N GLU A 95 -14.06 -10.52 -5.80
CA GLU A 95 -14.27 -9.18 -6.31
C GLU A 95 -14.27 -8.13 -5.18
N GLN A 96 -14.94 -8.42 -4.06
CA GLN A 96 -14.97 -7.57 -2.87
C GLN A 96 -13.57 -7.39 -2.25
N GLN A 97 -12.82 -8.49 -2.10
CA GLN A 97 -11.47 -8.45 -1.55
C GLN A 97 -10.53 -7.63 -2.46
N ARG A 98 -10.60 -7.85 -3.77
CA ARG A 98 -9.83 -7.08 -4.76
C ARG A 98 -10.17 -5.59 -4.70
N ALA A 99 -11.44 -5.24 -4.55
CA ALA A 99 -11.87 -3.84 -4.41
C ALA A 99 -11.29 -3.19 -3.14
N ILE A 100 -11.31 -3.89 -2.00
CA ILE A 100 -10.71 -3.40 -0.75
C ILE A 100 -9.21 -3.18 -0.92
N ILE A 101 -8.47 -4.18 -1.43
CA ILE A 101 -7.02 -4.05 -1.64
C ILE A 101 -6.70 -2.90 -2.61
N CYS A 102 -7.45 -2.78 -3.71
CA CYS A 102 -7.29 -1.67 -4.65
C CYS A 102 -7.47 -0.30 -3.97
N LEU A 103 -8.49 -0.14 -3.12
CA LEU A 103 -8.73 1.11 -2.40
C LEU A 103 -7.64 1.41 -1.37
N LEU A 104 -7.18 0.40 -0.64
CA LEU A 104 -6.13 0.56 0.36
C LEU A 104 -4.79 0.95 -0.30
N LEU A 105 -4.45 0.38 -1.46
CA LEU A 105 -3.25 0.76 -2.23
C LEU A 105 -3.31 2.19 -2.76
N LEU A 106 -4.50 2.67 -3.13
CA LEU A 106 -4.66 3.99 -3.75
C LEU A 106 -4.86 5.13 -2.74
N ARG A 107 -5.36 4.82 -1.54
CA ARG A 107 -5.78 5.83 -0.56
C ARG A 107 -5.31 5.56 0.87
N GLY A 108 -4.48 4.55 1.08
CA GLY A 108 -3.97 4.19 2.40
C GLY A 108 -5.07 3.68 3.35
N PRO A 109 -4.87 3.82 4.67
CA PRO A 109 -5.72 3.18 5.66
C PRO A 109 -7.13 3.79 5.66
N GLN A 110 -8.18 2.96 5.68
CA GLN A 110 -9.58 3.40 5.59
C GLN A 110 -10.49 2.65 6.56
N THR A 111 -11.63 3.24 6.95
CA THR A 111 -12.65 2.55 7.75
C THR A 111 -13.57 1.68 6.88
N PRO A 112 -14.28 0.68 7.45
CA PRO A 112 -15.25 -0.13 6.70
C PRO A 112 -16.35 0.71 6.02
N GLY A 113 -16.82 1.78 6.66
CA GLY A 113 -17.81 2.69 6.08
C GLY A 113 -17.28 3.46 4.87
N GLU A 114 -16.03 3.93 4.94
CA GLU A 114 -15.34 4.57 3.81
C GLU A 114 -15.16 3.60 2.65
N LEU A 115 -14.66 2.39 2.94
CA LEU A 115 -14.43 1.35 1.93
C LEU A 115 -15.71 1.00 1.19
N ARG A 116 -16.83 0.80 1.90
CA ARG A 116 -18.14 0.52 1.28
C ARG A 116 -18.55 1.60 0.27
N THR A 117 -18.41 2.87 0.66
CA THR A 117 -18.87 3.99 -0.18
C THR A 117 -17.95 4.18 -1.39
N ARG A 118 -16.65 3.96 -1.21
CA ARG A 118 -15.62 4.17 -2.24
C ARG A 118 -15.50 2.98 -3.21
N SER A 119 -15.98 1.79 -2.83
CA SER A 119 -15.89 0.57 -3.65
C SER A 119 -17.02 0.41 -4.68
N ASN A 120 -18.04 1.27 -4.68
CA ASN A 120 -19.26 1.10 -5.51
C ASN A 120 -19.02 0.83 -7.01
N ARG A 121 -17.91 1.33 -7.58
CA ARG A 121 -17.55 1.09 -9.00
C ARG A 121 -16.62 -0.11 -9.21
N LEU A 122 -16.09 -0.69 -8.13
CA LEU A 122 -15.14 -1.80 -8.13
C LEU A 122 -15.81 -3.12 -7.77
N ALA A 123 -16.71 -3.10 -6.77
CA ALA A 123 -17.48 -4.25 -6.30
C ALA A 123 -18.71 -3.77 -5.52
N GLU A 124 -19.80 -4.53 -5.58
CA GLU A 124 -21.00 -4.27 -4.79
C GLU A 124 -20.89 -4.89 -3.39
N PHE A 125 -21.30 -4.11 -2.38
CA PHE A 125 -21.46 -4.55 -1.00
C PHE A 125 -22.84 -4.18 -0.49
N SER A 126 -23.64 -5.16 -0.09
CA SER A 126 -25.01 -4.95 0.37
C SER A 126 -25.03 -4.10 1.66
N ASN A 127 -24.09 -4.35 2.56
CA ASN A 127 -24.00 -3.71 3.86
C ASN A 127 -22.55 -3.65 4.38
N VAL A 128 -22.34 -2.93 5.48
CA VAL A 128 -20.99 -2.77 6.08
C VAL A 128 -20.45 -4.10 6.65
N ASN A 129 -21.33 -5.01 7.08
CA ASN A 129 -20.90 -6.30 7.63
C ASN A 129 -20.22 -7.17 6.55
N GLU A 130 -20.62 -7.06 5.29
CA GLU A 130 -19.92 -7.74 4.18
C GLU A 130 -18.50 -7.19 3.98
N VAL A 131 -18.31 -5.88 4.16
CA VAL A 131 -16.97 -5.26 4.13
C VAL A 131 -16.13 -5.76 5.29
N GLU A 132 -16.68 -5.82 6.50
CA GLU A 132 -15.99 -6.34 7.67
C GLU A 132 -15.65 -7.83 7.53
N ALA A 133 -16.55 -8.65 6.98
CA ALA A 133 -16.29 -10.06 6.71
C ALA A 133 -15.15 -10.23 5.69
N ALA A 134 -15.16 -9.46 4.61
CA ALA A 134 -14.08 -9.47 3.61
C ALA A 134 -12.75 -8.99 4.20
N LEU A 135 -12.76 -7.97 5.06
CA LEU A 135 -11.57 -7.50 5.79
C LEU A 135 -11.03 -8.55 6.76
N ASN A 136 -11.89 -9.24 7.50
CA ASN A 136 -11.49 -10.30 8.42
C ASN A 136 -10.83 -11.46 7.67
N ALA A 137 -11.40 -11.88 6.53
CA ALA A 137 -10.78 -12.89 5.67
C ALA A 137 -9.40 -12.42 5.14
N LEU A 138 -9.25 -11.15 4.78
CA LEU A 138 -7.96 -10.58 4.37
C LEU A 138 -6.95 -10.47 5.52
N ILE A 139 -7.42 -10.30 6.76
CA ILE A 139 -6.57 -10.34 7.97
C ILE A 139 -6.09 -11.75 8.26
N GLU A 140 -6.97 -12.76 8.17
CA GLU A 140 -6.60 -14.17 8.34
C GLU A 140 -5.56 -14.62 7.31
N GLN A 141 -5.59 -14.03 6.12
CA GLN A 141 -4.61 -14.26 5.05
C GLN A 141 -3.36 -13.36 5.15
N GLU A 142 -3.26 -12.52 6.18
CA GLU A 142 -2.13 -11.61 6.42
C GLU A 142 -1.89 -10.58 5.30
N TYR A 143 -2.94 -10.17 4.57
CA TYR A 143 -2.86 -9.13 3.54
C TYR A 143 -3.30 -7.75 4.03
N VAL A 144 -4.06 -7.70 5.13
CA VAL A 144 -4.56 -6.48 5.75
C VAL A 144 -4.36 -6.56 7.25
N ALA A 145 -4.08 -5.44 7.89
CA ALA A 145 -4.08 -5.30 9.35
C ALA A 145 -5.11 -4.27 9.80
N ARG A 146 -5.73 -4.55 10.94
CA ARG A 146 -6.58 -3.60 11.64
C ARG A 146 -5.71 -2.71 12.53
N LEU A 147 -5.78 -1.40 12.33
CA LEU A 147 -5.04 -0.43 13.12
C LEU A 147 -5.74 -0.15 14.47
N ALA A 148 -4.94 0.32 15.43
CA ALA A 148 -5.46 0.83 16.69
C ALA A 148 -6.48 1.95 16.44
N ARG A 149 -7.51 2.02 17.28
CA ARG A 149 -8.52 3.08 17.17
C ARG A 149 -7.90 4.41 17.58
N GLU A 150 -8.13 5.42 16.76
CA GLU A 150 -7.83 6.79 17.15
C GLU A 150 -8.72 7.20 18.34
N PRO A 151 -8.20 7.99 19.30
CA PRO A 151 -8.98 8.50 20.42
C PRO A 151 -10.26 9.20 19.95
N GLY A 152 -11.41 8.79 20.48
CA GLY A 152 -12.71 9.37 20.13
C GLY A 152 -13.36 8.85 18.84
N LYS A 153 -12.70 7.98 18.07
CA LYS A 153 -13.31 7.31 16.90
C LYS A 153 -13.91 5.96 17.28
N ARG A 154 -15.10 5.68 16.76
CA ARG A 154 -15.83 4.41 16.98
C ARG A 154 -15.29 3.26 16.13
N GLU A 155 -14.82 3.58 14.92
CA GLU A 155 -14.36 2.61 13.92
C GLU A 155 -12.83 2.56 13.86
N SER A 156 -12.28 1.36 13.64
CA SER A 156 -10.86 1.19 13.33
C SER A 156 -10.61 1.43 11.84
N ARG A 157 -9.42 1.93 11.50
CA ARG A 157 -8.92 1.92 10.12
C ARG A 157 -8.22 0.60 9.82
N TYR A 158 -8.18 0.22 8.56
CA TYR A 158 -7.52 -0.99 8.06
C TYR A 158 -6.46 -0.60 7.05
N MET A 159 -5.31 -1.26 7.05
CA MET A 159 -4.17 -0.98 6.18
C MET A 159 -3.70 -2.26 5.49
N HIS A 160 -3.29 -2.19 4.22
CA HIS A 160 -2.71 -3.34 3.53
C HIS A 160 -1.29 -3.63 4.05
N LEU A 161 -0.84 -4.88 3.91
CA LEU A 161 0.47 -5.33 4.39
C LEU A 161 1.52 -5.49 3.28
N PHE A 162 1.20 -5.05 2.05
CA PHE A 162 2.14 -5.04 0.92
C PHE A 162 3.17 -3.89 0.96
N VAL A 163 3.28 -3.16 2.07
CA VAL A 163 4.20 -2.01 2.19
C VAL A 163 5.62 -2.50 2.39
N ASP A 164 6.57 -1.89 1.69
CA ASP A 164 7.99 -2.03 2.01
C ASP A 164 8.32 -1.29 3.32
N PRO A 165 8.84 -1.97 4.37
CA PRO A 165 9.18 -1.34 5.65
C PRO A 165 10.03 -0.07 5.52
N ASP A 166 10.90 -0.02 4.52
CA ASP A 166 11.78 1.14 4.30
C ASP A 166 10.99 2.35 3.80
N SER A 167 9.89 2.15 3.05
CA SER A 167 9.00 3.21 2.56
C SER A 167 8.19 3.89 3.68
N ILE A 168 8.02 3.24 4.83
CA ILE A 168 7.27 3.81 5.98
C ILE A 168 8.04 5.01 6.56
N THR A 169 9.37 5.01 6.47
CA THR A 169 10.23 6.06 7.03
C THR A 169 10.17 7.36 6.21
N GLU A 170 9.97 7.27 4.89
CA GLU A 170 9.90 8.45 4.00
C GLU A 170 8.56 9.19 4.12
N ASP A 171 7.44 8.46 4.22
CA ASP A 171 6.11 9.07 4.40
C ASP A 171 5.93 9.68 5.80
N MET A 172 6.55 9.11 6.84
CA MET A 172 6.58 9.72 8.18
C MET A 172 7.47 10.98 8.19
N ALA A 173 8.59 11.00 7.48
CA ALA A 173 9.43 12.18 7.37
C ALA A 173 8.76 13.36 6.62
N ALA A 174 7.84 13.07 5.69
CA ALA A 174 7.12 14.08 4.92
C ALA A 174 5.87 14.63 5.63
N ASN A 175 5.38 13.98 6.70
CA ASN A 175 4.05 14.24 7.26
C ASN A 175 4.00 14.35 8.79
N GLU A 176 5.12 14.44 9.50
CA GLU A 176 5.09 14.82 10.92
C GLU A 176 4.81 16.33 11.08
N PRO A 177 3.71 16.74 11.75
CA PRO A 177 3.76 17.99 12.47
C PRO A 177 4.83 17.82 13.54
N PHE A 178 5.82 18.73 13.60
CA PHE A 178 6.82 18.82 14.68
C PHE A 178 6.16 18.55 16.05
N GLN A 179 6.20 17.30 16.52
CA GLN A 179 5.97 16.98 17.90
C GLN A 179 7.36 16.90 18.52
N ASP A 180 7.59 17.83 19.44
CA ASP A 180 8.84 17.99 20.18
C ASP A 180 9.05 16.78 21.11
N ASN A 181 9.43 15.65 20.53
CA ASN A 181 9.84 14.43 21.24
C ASN A 181 11.27 14.55 21.80
N SER A 182 11.79 15.77 21.94
CA SER A 182 13.12 16.03 22.52
C SER A 182 13.25 15.47 23.94
N SER A 183 12.16 15.47 24.71
CA SER A 183 12.12 14.95 26.07
C SER A 183 12.26 13.42 26.12
N GLU A 184 11.57 12.69 25.25
CA GLU A 184 11.63 11.23 25.19
C GLU A 184 12.98 10.76 24.64
N VAL A 185 13.52 11.46 23.64
CA VAL A 185 14.87 11.22 23.12
C VAL A 185 15.95 11.50 24.16
N GLN A 186 15.78 12.53 25.01
CA GLN A 186 16.71 12.80 26.12
C GLN A 186 16.63 11.73 27.21
N GLN A 187 15.44 11.24 27.54
CA GLN A 187 15.26 10.15 28.51
C GLN A 187 15.93 8.86 28.03
N LEU A 188 15.69 8.46 26.79
CA LEU A 188 16.31 7.27 26.19
C LEU A 188 17.84 7.38 26.12
N ARG A 189 18.38 8.58 25.83
CA ARG A 189 19.83 8.82 25.85
C ARG A 189 20.43 8.69 27.25
N SER A 190 19.73 9.18 28.27
CA SER A 190 20.17 9.04 29.66
C SER A 190 20.17 7.58 30.10
N GLU A 191 19.16 6.83 29.70
CA GLU A 191 19.02 5.41 30.06
C GLU A 191 20.08 4.54 29.37
N ILE A 192 20.41 4.83 28.11
CA ILE A 192 21.52 4.17 27.41
C ILE A 192 22.87 4.45 28.10
N GLU A 193 23.09 5.67 28.59
CA GLU A 193 24.34 6.02 29.27
C GLU A 193 24.46 5.30 30.61
N ASP A 194 23.38 5.22 31.38
CA ASP A 194 23.36 4.49 32.65
C ASP A 194 23.58 2.99 32.43
N LEU A 195 22.90 2.39 31.44
CA LEU A 195 23.08 0.98 31.09
C LEU A 195 24.52 0.67 30.63
N LYS A 196 25.16 1.59 29.88
CA LYS A 196 26.57 1.44 29.50
C LYS A 196 27.50 1.47 30.72
N GLN A 197 27.23 2.34 31.69
CA GLN A 197 28.01 2.39 32.92
C GLN A 197 27.85 1.11 33.74
N GLN A 198 26.62 0.59 33.86
CA GLN A 198 26.35 -0.68 34.54
C GLN A 198 27.05 -1.85 33.84
N ILE A 199 26.99 -1.92 32.51
CA ILE A 199 27.69 -2.96 31.73
C ILE A 199 29.21 -2.87 31.92
N ASN A 200 29.78 -1.66 31.92
CA ASN A 200 31.22 -1.48 32.15
C ASN A 200 31.63 -1.88 33.58
N ALA A 201 30.80 -1.56 34.58
CA ALA A 201 31.04 -1.98 35.96
C ALA A 201 30.97 -3.51 36.11
N ILE A 202 30.00 -4.16 35.46
CA ILE A 202 29.86 -5.62 35.46
C ILE A 202 31.04 -6.27 34.72
N LYS A 203 31.46 -5.74 33.57
CA LYS A 203 32.64 -6.24 32.84
C LYS A 203 33.92 -6.13 33.66
N ALA A 204 34.14 -4.99 34.32
CA ALA A 204 35.26 -4.79 35.23
C ALA A 204 35.24 -5.76 36.42
N HIS A 205 34.06 -6.08 36.96
CA HIS A 205 33.91 -7.06 38.04
C HIS A 205 34.16 -8.51 37.57
N LEU A 206 33.85 -8.82 36.31
CA LEU A 206 34.06 -10.13 35.68
C LEU A 206 35.44 -10.31 35.04
N GLY A 207 36.30 -9.28 35.07
CA GLY A 207 37.64 -9.30 34.47
C GLY A 207 37.66 -9.40 32.94
N LEU A 208 36.60 -8.90 32.29
CA LEU A 208 36.43 -8.83 30.83
C LEU A 208 36.65 -7.41 30.29
#